data_AF-A0A2E0NSY7-F1
#
_entry.id   AF-A0A2E0NSY7-F1
#
_cell.length_a   1.000
_cell.length_b   1.000
_cell.length_c   1.000
_cell.angle_alpha   90.00
_cell.angle_beta   90.00
_cell.angle_gamma   90.00
#
_symmetry.space_group_name_H-M   'P 1'
#
loop_
_entity.id
_entity.type
_entity.pdbx_description
1 polymer ?
#
loop_
_entity_poly.entity_id
_entity_poly.type
_entity_poly.pdbx_seq_one_letter_code
_entity_poly.pdbx_strand_id
1 'polypeptide(L)'
;MIGKFSYQGAMLHHFFFNGWIDDLGIWNKALTVEEISNLYNGSTTNGEILLNGKISAENNQIKNVANPTESLNAVNLGFLTEKLNELTQKINELESLIDSPQVQPPSEYVLSFDANNYVRFPNISNYDNLDSMTIEFWAYLDSSPCTDESIIGTEYFATGWHFYPGMWAMIGGTNDAETMSNVDAHGSCENYIESSKWFHIALQYDSELNENQWKLYIDGDLHEQKTGNISSIGDGGDLVINRHTWSSGTSASSRLSGYIDEVRFSKIARYSGNFTPETKQLQNDENTLLLLNFENTTSNQVIDSSSNQNHGIINGTVNYVLRNDMEDSNATN
;
A
#
# COMPACT_ATOMS: atom_id res chain seq x y z
N MET A 1 -49.21 -20.31 -71.81
CA MET A 1 -49.82 -20.76 -70.54
C MET A 1 -48.83 -21.71 -69.88
N ILE A 2 -48.40 -21.41 -68.66
CA ILE A 2 -47.60 -22.36 -67.86
C ILE A 2 -48.55 -23.48 -67.41
N GLY A 3 -48.08 -24.73 -67.46
CA GLY A 3 -48.89 -25.89 -67.07
C GLY A 3 -49.95 -26.35 -68.07
N LYS A 4 -50.01 -25.80 -69.29
CA LYS A 4 -50.88 -26.29 -70.39
C LYS A 4 -50.09 -26.49 -71.67
N PHE A 5 -50.15 -27.69 -72.24
CA PHE A 5 -49.64 -28.00 -73.57
C PHE A 5 -50.81 -28.34 -74.51
N SER A 6 -50.77 -27.86 -75.75
CA SER A 6 -51.76 -28.20 -76.78
C SER A 6 -51.04 -28.74 -77.99
N TYR A 7 -51.47 -29.91 -78.46
CA TYR A 7 -50.94 -30.56 -79.66
C TYR A 7 -52.02 -30.66 -80.71
N GLN A 8 -51.67 -30.31 -81.95
CA GLN A 8 -52.58 -30.32 -83.08
C GLN A 8 -52.16 -31.44 -84.05
N GLY A 9 -52.83 -32.59 -83.91
CA GLY A 9 -52.83 -33.66 -84.90
C GLY A 9 -54.14 -33.64 -85.69
N ALA A 10 -54.76 -34.80 -85.91
CA ALA A 10 -56.08 -34.89 -86.56
C ALA A 10 -57.23 -34.26 -85.72
N MET A 11 -57.04 -34.08 -84.41
CA MET A 11 -57.90 -33.30 -83.50
C MET A 11 -57.03 -32.50 -82.51
N LEU A 12 -57.61 -31.45 -81.90
CA LEU A 12 -56.96 -30.65 -80.86
C LEU A 12 -57.01 -31.36 -79.52
N HIS A 13 -55.84 -31.70 -78.95
CA HIS A 13 -55.73 -32.27 -77.60
C HIS A 13 -55.12 -31.25 -76.64
N HIS A 14 -55.69 -31.17 -75.43
CA HIS A 14 -55.18 -30.34 -74.33
C HIS A 14 -54.66 -31.22 -73.20
N PHE A 15 -53.43 -30.99 -72.78
CA PHE A 15 -52.79 -31.65 -71.65
C PHE A 15 -52.48 -30.62 -70.57
N PHE A 16 -52.82 -30.96 -69.33
CA PHE A 16 -52.59 -30.12 -68.16
C PHE A 16 -51.55 -30.76 -67.26
N PHE A 17 -50.62 -29.94 -66.74
CA PHE A 17 -49.69 -30.36 -65.70
C PHE A 17 -50.46 -30.62 -64.39
N ASN A 18 -50.27 -31.79 -63.80
CA ASN A 18 -50.86 -32.15 -62.50
C ASN A 18 -49.77 -32.15 -61.44
N GLY A 19 -49.62 -31.03 -60.73
CA GLY A 19 -48.61 -30.82 -59.71
C GLY A 19 -48.61 -29.37 -59.20
N TRP A 20 -47.73 -29.10 -58.23
CA TRP A 20 -47.53 -27.77 -57.65
C TRP A 20 -46.29 -27.16 -58.31
N ILE A 21 -46.39 -25.91 -58.74
CA ILE A 21 -45.24 -25.14 -59.24
C ILE A 21 -44.93 -24.11 -58.16
N ASP A 22 -43.70 -24.13 -57.67
CA ASP A 22 -43.13 -23.09 -56.83
C ASP A 22 -41.97 -22.42 -57.57
N ASP A 23 -41.72 -21.15 -57.28
CA ASP A 23 -40.69 -20.27 -57.85
C ASP A 23 -40.44 -20.42 -59.37
N LEU A 24 -41.08 -19.56 -60.17
CA LEU A 24 -40.84 -19.47 -61.62
C LEU A 24 -40.24 -18.13 -62.02
N GLY A 25 -39.05 -18.16 -62.62
CA GLY A 25 -38.43 -17.01 -63.28
C GLY A 25 -38.38 -17.16 -64.80
N ILE A 26 -38.58 -16.06 -65.52
CA ILE A 26 -38.41 -15.96 -66.98
C ILE A 26 -37.51 -14.75 -67.24
N TRP A 27 -36.40 -14.96 -67.95
CA TRP A 27 -35.42 -13.91 -68.22
C TRP A 27 -35.31 -13.63 -69.73
N ASN A 28 -35.09 -12.36 -70.06
CA ASN A 28 -34.85 -11.92 -71.45
C ASN A 28 -33.36 -12.00 -71.85
N LYS A 29 -32.51 -12.56 -71.00
CA LYS A 29 -31.09 -12.82 -71.24
C LYS A 29 -30.68 -14.18 -70.68
N ALA A 30 -29.57 -14.71 -71.18
CA ALA A 30 -28.88 -15.82 -70.52
C ALA A 30 -28.32 -15.33 -69.18
N LEU A 31 -28.60 -16.06 -68.10
CA LEU A 31 -28.03 -15.78 -66.79
C LEU A 31 -26.58 -16.26 -66.72
N THR A 32 -25.74 -15.51 -66.01
CA THR A 32 -24.39 -15.99 -65.69
C THR A 32 -24.44 -17.07 -64.60
N VAL A 33 -23.37 -17.87 -64.48
CA VAL A 33 -23.24 -18.88 -63.42
C VAL A 33 -23.38 -18.26 -62.03
N GLU A 34 -22.89 -17.04 -61.85
CA GLU A 34 -23.01 -16.27 -60.61
C GLU A 34 -24.45 -15.82 -60.33
N GLU A 35 -25.17 -15.34 -61.34
CA GLU A 35 -26.58 -14.96 -61.23
C GLU A 35 -27.46 -16.18 -60.89
N ILE A 36 -27.17 -17.34 -61.48
CA ILE A 36 -27.86 -18.61 -61.16
C ILE A 36 -27.54 -19.03 -59.72
N SER A 37 -26.28 -18.94 -59.30
CA SER A 37 -25.87 -19.25 -57.93
C SER A 37 -26.59 -18.36 -56.91
N ASN A 38 -26.71 -17.06 -57.18
CA ASN A 38 -27.37 -16.11 -56.27
C ASN A 38 -28.88 -16.33 -56.17
N LEU A 39 -29.53 -16.82 -57.24
CA LEU A 39 -30.96 -17.17 -57.22
C LEU A 39 -31.23 -18.45 -56.41
N TYR A 40 -30.35 -19.45 -56.50
CA TYR A 40 -30.51 -20.73 -55.79
C TYR A 40 -30.02 -20.69 -54.34
N ASN A 41 -28.94 -19.95 -54.07
CA ASN A 41 -28.22 -19.97 -52.80
C ASN A 41 -28.42 -18.69 -52.02
N GLY A 42 -29.63 -18.12 -51.97
CA GLY A 42 -29.99 -16.84 -51.34
C GLY A 42 -29.63 -16.65 -49.85
N SER A 43 -28.65 -17.36 -49.29
CA SER A 43 -28.01 -17.04 -48.01
C SER A 43 -26.60 -17.63 -47.77
N THR A 44 -25.89 -18.28 -48.71
CA THR A 44 -24.59 -18.91 -48.32
C THR A 44 -23.60 -19.07 -49.47
N THR A 45 -22.79 -18.04 -49.71
CA THR A 45 -21.43 -18.20 -50.26
C THR A 45 -20.48 -17.22 -49.57
N ASN A 46 -19.61 -17.77 -48.72
CA ASN A 46 -18.32 -17.24 -48.28
C ASN A 46 -18.29 -15.86 -47.61
N GLY A 47 -18.50 -15.84 -46.30
CA GLY A 47 -17.48 -15.38 -45.34
C GLY A 47 -17.03 -13.91 -45.31
N GLU A 48 -17.51 -13.03 -46.18
CA GLU A 48 -17.12 -11.62 -46.18
C GLU A 48 -18.38 -10.75 -46.19
N ILE A 49 -18.55 -9.90 -45.17
CA ILE A 49 -19.68 -8.96 -45.15
C ILE A 49 -19.41 -7.88 -46.22
N LEU A 50 -19.91 -8.12 -47.43
CA LEU A 50 -20.02 -7.16 -48.53
C LEU A 50 -21.49 -6.77 -48.70
N LEU A 51 -21.81 -5.51 -48.38
CA LEU A 51 -23.18 -5.00 -48.37
C LEU A 51 -23.48 -4.18 -49.65
N ASN A 52 -23.93 -4.84 -50.71
CA ASN A 52 -24.34 -4.20 -51.97
C ASN A 52 -25.89 -4.08 -52.06
N GLY A 53 -26.47 -3.02 -51.50
CA GLY A 53 -27.92 -2.73 -51.55
C GLY A 53 -28.41 -1.75 -50.48
N LYS A 54 -29.71 -1.41 -50.47
CA LYS A 54 -30.32 -0.55 -49.42
C LYS A 54 -30.73 -1.40 -48.22
N ILE A 55 -30.04 -1.21 -47.10
CA ILE A 55 -30.33 -1.86 -45.82
C ILE A 55 -31.57 -1.21 -45.18
N SER A 56 -32.53 -2.05 -44.76
CA SER A 56 -33.74 -1.63 -44.02
C SER A 56 -33.38 -1.03 -42.66
N ALA A 57 -34.13 -0.01 -42.23
CA ALA A 57 -33.64 1.00 -41.31
C ALA A 57 -33.62 0.64 -39.81
N GLU A 58 -34.22 -0.45 -39.32
CA GLU A 58 -34.40 -0.58 -37.86
C GLU A 58 -34.12 -1.99 -37.31
N ASN A 59 -33.21 -2.03 -36.31
CA ASN A 59 -32.92 -3.17 -35.42
C ASN A 59 -32.22 -4.41 -36.02
N ASN A 60 -31.27 -4.23 -36.95
CA ASN A 60 -30.47 -5.36 -37.45
C ASN A 60 -29.33 -5.73 -36.47
N GLN A 61 -29.16 -7.04 -36.20
CA GLN A 61 -28.04 -7.60 -35.41
C GLN A 61 -27.18 -8.53 -36.27
N ILE A 62 -25.85 -8.46 -36.15
CA ILE A 62 -24.91 -9.42 -36.76
C ILE A 62 -24.63 -10.53 -35.72
N LYS A 63 -24.98 -11.77 -36.06
CA LYS A 63 -24.83 -12.94 -35.16
C LYS A 63 -23.60 -13.76 -35.54
N ASN A 64 -23.12 -14.59 -34.60
CA ASN A 64 -21.99 -15.53 -34.78
C ASN A 64 -20.65 -14.87 -35.16
N VAL A 65 -20.43 -13.62 -34.74
CA VAL A 65 -19.13 -12.95 -34.86
C VAL A 65 -18.15 -13.63 -33.89
N ALA A 66 -17.05 -14.20 -34.42
CA ALA A 66 -16.02 -14.83 -33.61
C ALA A 66 -15.22 -13.80 -32.78
N ASN A 67 -14.38 -14.25 -31.85
CA ASN A 67 -13.43 -13.37 -31.18
C ASN A 67 -12.42 -12.81 -32.21
N PRO A 68 -12.06 -11.52 -32.12
CA PRO A 68 -11.12 -10.91 -33.06
C PRO A 68 -9.72 -11.55 -32.91
N THR A 69 -9.09 -11.90 -34.03
CA THR A 69 -7.70 -12.40 -34.07
C THR A 69 -6.73 -11.39 -34.67
N GLU A 70 -7.24 -10.37 -35.36
CA GLU A 70 -6.48 -9.28 -35.97
C GLU A 70 -7.08 -7.92 -35.61
N SER A 71 -6.29 -6.85 -35.73
CA SER A 71 -6.63 -5.50 -35.28
C SER A 71 -7.84 -4.86 -35.98
N LEU A 72 -8.19 -5.33 -37.18
CA LEU A 72 -9.33 -4.81 -37.96
C LEU A 72 -10.58 -5.68 -37.89
N ASN A 73 -10.57 -6.76 -37.09
CA ASN A 73 -11.74 -7.63 -36.94
C ASN A 73 -12.86 -6.94 -36.16
N ALA A 74 -14.10 -7.29 -36.49
CA ALA A 74 -15.25 -6.89 -35.69
C ALA A 74 -15.20 -7.54 -34.30
N VAL A 75 -15.55 -6.76 -33.27
CA VAL A 75 -15.57 -7.23 -31.88
C VAL A 75 -16.97 -7.72 -31.52
N ASN A 76 -17.08 -8.94 -30.99
CA ASN A 76 -18.34 -9.42 -30.43
C ASN A 76 -18.51 -8.95 -28.97
N LEU A 77 -19.77 -8.87 -28.52
CA LEU A 77 -20.11 -8.37 -27.19
C LEU A 77 -19.49 -9.21 -26.05
N GLY A 78 -19.37 -10.53 -26.23
CA GLY A 78 -18.77 -11.41 -25.23
C GLY A 78 -17.30 -11.07 -24.99
N PHE A 79 -16.52 -10.94 -26.06
CA PHE A 79 -15.10 -10.54 -25.98
C PHE A 79 -14.91 -9.15 -25.38
N LEU A 80 -15.74 -8.17 -25.77
CA LEU A 80 -15.69 -6.83 -25.18
C LEU A 80 -15.98 -6.86 -23.68
N THR A 81 -16.99 -7.63 -23.27
CA THR A 81 -17.38 -7.77 -21.85
C THR A 81 -16.25 -8.43 -21.05
N GLU A 82 -15.61 -9.47 -21.58
CA GLU A 82 -14.44 -10.10 -20.96
C GLU A 82 -13.32 -9.09 -20.73
N LYS A 83 -12.95 -8.31 -21.76
CA LYS A 83 -11.90 -7.29 -21.64
C LYS A 83 -12.27 -6.13 -20.71
N LEU A 84 -13.54 -5.74 -20.67
CA LEU A 84 -14.02 -4.75 -19.72
C LEU A 84 -13.95 -5.27 -18.29
N ASN A 85 -14.28 -6.55 -18.06
CA ASN A 85 -14.18 -7.17 -16.74
C ASN A 85 -12.71 -7.29 -16.28
N GLU A 86 -11.79 -7.69 -17.17
CA GLU A 86 -10.35 -7.69 -16.88
C GLU A 86 -9.84 -6.30 -16.50
N LEU A 87 -10.27 -5.26 -17.23
CA LEU A 87 -9.90 -3.87 -16.93
C LEU A 87 -10.49 -3.41 -15.60
N THR A 88 -11.77 -3.72 -15.35
CA THR A 88 -12.46 -3.39 -14.09
C THR A 88 -11.78 -4.05 -12.90
N GLN A 89 -11.38 -5.31 -13.04
CA GLN A 89 -10.63 -6.01 -11.98
C GLN A 89 -9.30 -5.30 -11.68
N LYS A 90 -8.53 -4.92 -12.71
CA LYS A 90 -7.29 -4.15 -12.51
C LYS A 90 -7.52 -2.79 -11.86
N ILE A 91 -8.62 -2.11 -12.20
CA ILE A 91 -9.00 -0.85 -11.56
C ILE A 91 -9.28 -1.09 -10.08
N ASN A 92 -10.08 -2.11 -9.74
CA ASN A 92 -10.39 -2.43 -8.34
C ASN A 92 -9.12 -2.82 -7.54
N GLU A 93 -8.18 -3.54 -8.16
CA GLU A 93 -6.88 -3.87 -7.54
C GLU A 93 -6.04 -2.61 -7.28
N LEU A 94 -6.01 -1.66 -8.22
CA LEU A 94 -5.31 -0.37 -8.04
C LEU A 94 -6.00 0.53 -7.01
N GLU A 95 -7.33 0.60 -7.04
CA GLU A 95 -8.13 1.33 -6.05
C GLU A 95 -7.86 0.78 -4.65
N SER A 96 -7.77 -0.54 -4.49
CA SER A 96 -7.41 -1.17 -3.21
C SER A 96 -6.00 -0.82 -2.71
N LEU A 97 -5.06 -0.45 -3.59
CA LEU A 97 -3.73 0.02 -3.19
C LEU A 97 -3.73 1.50 -2.78
N ILE A 98 -4.64 2.30 -3.35
CA ILE A 98 -4.84 3.71 -3.01
C ILE A 98 -5.64 3.86 -1.71
N ASP A 99 -6.65 3.01 -1.52
CA ASP A 99 -7.50 2.92 -0.33
C ASP A 99 -6.86 2.07 0.79
N SER A 100 -5.67 1.51 0.55
CA SER A 100 -4.85 1.02 1.65
C SER A 100 -4.58 2.22 2.55
N PRO A 101 -5.05 2.24 3.81
CA PRO A 101 -4.79 3.36 4.70
C PRO A 101 -3.29 3.57 4.70
N GLN A 102 -2.83 4.75 4.27
CA GLN A 102 -1.47 5.15 4.57
C GLN A 102 -1.36 5.00 6.08
N VAL A 103 -0.40 4.19 6.51
CA VAL A 103 -0.10 3.90 7.91
C VAL A 103 0.22 5.30 8.47
N GLN A 104 -0.72 5.88 9.21
CA GLN A 104 -0.63 7.25 9.72
C GLN A 104 -0.94 7.27 11.22
N PRO A 105 -0.31 8.19 11.96
CA PRO A 105 -0.58 8.31 13.37
C PRO A 105 -2.00 8.80 13.60
N PRO A 106 -2.62 8.41 14.72
CA PRO A 106 -4.03 8.68 15.01
C PRO A 106 -4.33 10.09 15.54
N SER A 107 -3.32 10.82 15.98
CA SER A 107 -3.48 12.03 16.79
C SER A 107 -3.67 13.28 15.93
N GLU A 108 -4.34 14.28 16.50
CA GLU A 108 -4.65 15.53 15.80
C GLU A 108 -3.38 16.38 15.65
N TYR A 109 -2.56 16.41 16.69
CA TYR A 109 -1.27 17.11 16.71
C TYR A 109 -0.09 16.15 16.79
N VAL A 110 0.95 16.45 16.01
CA VAL A 110 2.25 15.77 16.06
C VAL A 110 3.32 16.72 16.57
N LEU A 111 4.40 16.19 17.14
CA LEU A 111 5.56 16.99 17.53
C LEU A 111 6.55 17.06 16.36
N SER A 112 6.84 18.27 15.87
CA SER A 112 7.93 18.48 14.91
C SER A 112 9.28 18.53 15.62
N PHE A 113 10.30 17.93 15.04
CA PHE A 113 11.68 18.07 15.46
C PHE A 113 12.59 18.53 14.31
N ASP A 114 13.66 19.25 14.62
CA ASP A 114 14.66 19.74 13.66
C ASP A 114 16.08 19.77 14.27
N ALA A 115 17.08 20.11 13.45
CA ALA A 115 18.49 20.13 13.86
C ALA A 115 18.81 20.96 15.12
N ASN A 116 17.94 21.89 15.51
CA ASN A 116 18.13 22.82 16.61
C ASN A 116 17.38 22.45 17.89
N ASN A 117 16.49 21.46 17.85
CA ASN A 117 15.63 21.12 18.97
C ASN A 117 15.68 19.64 19.35
N TYR A 118 15.35 19.37 20.61
CA TYR A 118 15.21 18.02 21.14
C TYR A 118 14.36 18.04 22.41
N VAL A 119 13.87 16.87 22.81
CA VAL A 119 13.15 16.69 24.09
C VAL A 119 13.99 15.82 25.00
N ARG A 120 14.04 16.16 26.28
CA ARG A 120 14.77 15.41 27.30
C ARG A 120 13.85 15.07 28.45
N PHE A 121 13.88 13.81 28.86
CA PHE A 121 13.21 13.31 30.04
C PHE A 121 14.30 12.92 31.05
N PRO A 122 14.55 13.76 32.08
CA PRO A 122 15.59 13.49 33.07
C PRO A 122 15.36 12.15 33.74
N ASN A 123 16.42 11.33 33.80
CA ASN A 123 16.46 9.95 34.31
C ASN A 123 15.14 9.47 34.96
N ILE A 124 14.41 8.66 34.20
CA ILE A 124 13.16 8.09 34.68
C ILE A 124 13.47 6.73 35.33
N SER A 125 13.60 6.71 36.66
CA SER A 125 14.06 5.53 37.42
C SER A 125 13.26 4.24 37.19
N ASN A 126 12.00 4.34 36.75
CA ASN A 126 11.14 3.18 36.52
C ASN A 126 11.45 2.43 35.21
N TYR A 127 12.44 2.90 34.44
CA TYR A 127 12.81 2.37 33.12
C TYR A 127 14.09 1.54 33.20
N ASP A 128 14.79 1.61 34.33
CA ASP A 128 16.00 0.85 34.57
C ASP A 128 15.67 -0.59 35.02
N ASN A 129 16.49 -1.54 34.57
CA ASN A 129 16.45 -2.96 34.97
C ASN A 129 15.09 -3.63 34.79
N LEU A 130 14.37 -3.28 33.72
CA LEU A 130 13.17 -3.99 33.32
C LEU A 130 13.52 -5.41 32.86
N ASP A 131 12.65 -6.36 33.18
CA ASP A 131 12.74 -7.73 32.65
C ASP A 131 12.29 -7.77 31.18
N SER A 132 11.31 -6.94 30.82
CA SER A 132 10.77 -6.86 29.47
C SER A 132 10.38 -5.42 29.15
N MET A 133 10.35 -5.08 27.86
CA MET A 133 9.89 -3.76 27.43
C MET A 133 9.31 -3.76 26.02
N THR A 134 8.54 -2.72 25.74
CA THR A 134 8.20 -2.29 24.38
C THR A 134 8.33 -0.77 24.33
N ILE A 135 9.11 -0.26 23.38
CA ILE A 135 8.96 1.10 22.89
C ILE A 135 8.27 1.05 21.54
N GLU A 136 7.26 1.90 21.36
CA GLU A 136 6.63 2.12 20.07
C GLU A 136 6.34 3.60 19.83
N PHE A 137 6.34 3.99 18.56
CA PHE A 137 6.05 5.35 18.13
C PHE A 137 5.78 5.40 16.63
N TRP A 138 5.12 6.47 16.22
CA TRP A 138 5.05 6.88 14.82
C TRP A 138 6.13 7.91 14.54
N ALA A 139 6.76 7.85 13.36
CA ALA A 139 7.70 8.87 12.92
C ALA A 139 7.57 9.16 11.42
N TYR A 140 7.98 10.37 11.06
CA TYR A 140 8.11 10.86 9.69
C TYR A 140 9.44 11.60 9.59
N LEU A 141 10.24 11.33 8.56
CA LEU A 141 11.54 11.98 8.36
C LEU A 141 11.54 12.82 7.09
N ASP A 142 11.99 14.08 7.19
CA ASP A 142 12.04 15.00 6.05
C ASP A 142 13.16 14.64 5.06
N SER A 143 14.23 14.02 5.57
CA SER A 143 15.43 13.67 4.82
C SER A 143 15.72 12.18 4.89
N SER A 144 16.74 11.76 4.14
CA SER A 144 17.21 10.37 4.10
C SER A 144 17.32 9.76 5.51
N PRO A 145 16.78 8.54 5.73
CA PRO A 145 16.94 7.82 6.99
C PRO A 145 18.38 7.32 7.19
N CYS A 146 19.22 7.33 6.14
CA CYS A 146 20.61 6.90 6.19
C CYS A 146 21.52 7.87 6.95
N THR A 147 21.43 7.85 8.28
CA THR A 147 22.16 8.73 9.18
C THR A 147 22.43 8.02 10.51
N ASP A 148 23.48 8.47 11.18
CA ASP A 148 23.90 8.09 12.53
C ASP A 148 23.15 8.86 13.63
N GLU A 149 22.07 9.53 13.27
CA GLU A 149 21.23 10.30 14.18
C GLU A 149 20.07 9.48 14.77
N SER A 150 19.81 9.66 16.06
CA SER A 150 18.79 8.89 16.80
C SER A 150 17.46 9.63 16.82
N ILE A 151 16.36 8.92 16.50
CA ILE A 151 15.00 9.46 16.67
C ILE A 151 14.65 9.53 18.15
N ILE A 152 14.86 8.44 18.87
CA ILE A 152 14.56 8.33 20.30
C ILE A 152 15.46 7.26 20.93
N GLY A 153 15.91 7.52 22.16
CA GLY A 153 16.83 6.63 22.88
C GLY A 153 17.31 7.23 24.20
N THR A 154 18.25 6.56 24.84
CA THR A 154 19.01 7.14 25.96
C THR A 154 20.03 8.17 25.45
N GLU A 155 20.41 9.17 26.25
CA GLU A 155 21.26 10.25 25.71
C GLU A 155 22.67 9.80 25.34
N TYR A 156 23.26 8.86 26.08
CA TYR A 156 24.63 8.43 25.80
C TYR A 156 24.64 7.32 24.76
N PHE A 157 25.26 7.56 23.60
CA PHE A 157 25.22 6.63 22.46
C PHE A 157 25.79 5.22 22.78
N ALA A 158 26.70 5.11 23.75
CA ALA A 158 27.43 3.88 24.06
C ALA A 158 26.72 3.02 25.11
N THR A 159 25.60 3.47 25.66
CA THR A 159 24.82 2.74 26.68
C THR A 159 23.32 2.83 26.39
N GLY A 160 22.54 1.99 27.05
CA GLY A 160 21.08 2.02 26.95
C GLY A 160 20.57 1.52 25.61
N TRP A 161 19.69 2.30 24.97
CA TRP A 161 19.02 1.90 23.73
C TRP A 161 18.72 3.08 22.82
N HIS A 162 18.66 2.83 21.51
CA HIS A 162 18.50 3.86 20.48
C HIS A 162 17.76 3.30 19.27
N PHE A 163 16.97 4.13 18.61
CA PHE A 163 16.48 3.84 17.27
C PHE A 163 17.14 4.78 16.25
N TYR A 164 18.02 4.23 15.42
CA TYR A 164 18.63 4.91 14.28
C TYR A 164 17.90 4.54 12.99
N PRO A 165 17.37 5.50 12.23
CA PRO A 165 16.49 5.23 11.10
C PRO A 165 17.17 4.45 9.95
N GLY A 166 18.50 4.56 9.79
CA GLY A 166 19.26 3.89 8.73
C GLY A 166 20.38 2.99 9.23
N MET A 167 20.49 2.81 10.55
CA MET A 167 21.59 2.09 11.21
C MET A 167 21.13 1.11 12.28
N TRP A 168 19.85 0.76 12.27
CA TRP A 168 19.16 -0.19 13.15
C TRP A 168 18.86 0.29 14.58
N ALA A 169 18.05 -0.49 15.28
CA ALA A 169 17.76 -0.34 16.70
C ALA A 169 18.86 -0.99 17.54
N MET A 170 19.36 -0.30 18.56
CA MET A 170 20.34 -0.82 19.51
C MET A 170 19.72 -0.92 20.89
N ILE A 171 19.97 -2.02 21.62
CA ILE A 171 19.65 -2.16 23.03
C ILE A 171 20.80 -2.92 23.70
N GLY A 172 21.31 -2.38 24.81
CA GLY A 172 22.60 -2.77 25.38
C GLY A 172 23.71 -1.93 24.76
N GLY A 173 24.63 -1.44 25.59
CA GLY A 173 25.65 -0.49 25.16
C GLY A 173 26.65 -1.06 24.15
N THR A 174 27.51 -0.21 23.57
CA THR A 174 28.58 -0.64 22.64
C THR A 174 29.59 -1.60 23.26
N ASN A 175 29.63 -1.68 24.60
CA ASN A 175 30.48 -2.60 25.36
C ASN A 175 29.74 -3.89 25.78
N ASP A 176 28.42 -3.95 25.64
CA ASP A 176 27.63 -5.15 25.86
C ASP A 176 27.48 -5.88 24.51
N ALA A 177 27.89 -7.15 24.48
CA ALA A 177 28.13 -7.93 23.27
C ALA A 177 26.86 -8.28 22.45
N GLU A 178 25.70 -7.75 22.80
CA GLU A 178 24.39 -8.18 22.28
C GLU A 178 23.60 -7.09 21.57
N THR A 179 24.30 -6.11 20.99
CA THR A 179 23.67 -5.18 20.02
C THR A 179 22.89 -5.97 18.95
N MET A 180 21.65 -5.59 18.68
CA MET A 180 20.94 -6.01 17.47
C MET A 180 21.75 -5.47 16.30
N SER A 181 22.48 -6.37 15.65
CA SER A 181 23.42 -6.14 14.55
C SER A 181 24.12 -4.77 14.60
N ASN A 182 25.31 -4.67 15.17
CA ASN A 182 26.20 -3.54 14.87
C ASN A 182 27.12 -3.95 13.72
N VAL A 183 26.89 -3.36 12.56
CA VAL A 183 27.78 -3.36 11.41
C VAL A 183 28.03 -1.90 11.13
N ASP A 184 28.76 -1.28 12.06
CA ASP A 184 29.61 -0.11 11.87
C ASP A 184 29.29 0.65 10.57
N ALA A 185 28.31 1.55 10.66
CA ALA A 185 27.59 2.14 9.53
C ALA A 185 28.42 3.12 8.66
N HIS A 186 29.73 3.05 8.73
CA HIS A 186 30.57 3.65 7.72
C HIS A 186 30.46 2.91 6.36
N GLY A 187 29.76 1.76 6.27
CA GLY A 187 29.77 0.87 5.11
C GLY A 187 28.48 0.70 4.28
N SER A 188 27.29 0.60 4.87
CA SER A 188 26.04 0.40 4.09
C SER A 188 24.78 0.72 4.88
N CYS A 189 24.06 1.76 4.47
CA CYS A 189 22.68 2.00 4.90
C CYS A 189 21.75 0.95 4.31
N GLU A 190 20.84 0.42 5.13
CA GLU A 190 19.73 -0.40 4.67
C GLU A 190 18.44 0.40 4.79
N ASN A 191 17.81 0.70 3.64
CA ASN A 191 16.68 1.62 3.56
C ASN A 191 15.36 0.87 3.77
N TYR A 192 15.03 0.56 5.02
CA TYR A 192 13.80 -0.15 5.40
C TYR A 192 12.58 0.75 5.62
N ILE A 193 12.84 2.03 5.85
CA ILE A 193 11.84 3.07 5.99
C ILE A 193 12.08 4.10 4.90
N GLU A 194 11.02 4.72 4.40
CA GLU A 194 11.13 5.74 3.35
C GLU A 194 11.03 7.13 3.97
N SER A 195 11.93 8.04 3.57
CA SER A 195 11.78 9.45 3.89
C SER A 195 10.49 10.00 3.27
N SER A 196 9.96 11.04 3.89
CA SER A 196 8.73 11.70 3.48
C SER A 196 7.47 10.83 3.57
N LYS A 197 7.50 9.78 4.39
CA LYS A 197 6.37 8.91 4.72
C LYS A 197 6.31 8.65 6.22
N TRP A 198 5.09 8.46 6.72
CA TRP A 198 4.88 7.95 8.07
C TRP A 198 5.22 6.47 8.11
N PHE A 199 5.85 6.07 9.21
CA PHE A 199 6.07 4.68 9.56
C PHE A 199 5.86 4.50 11.07
N HIS A 200 5.46 3.29 11.46
CA HIS A 200 5.37 2.89 12.86
C HIS A 200 6.53 1.96 13.23
N ILE A 201 7.13 2.19 14.39
CA ILE A 201 8.15 1.33 14.96
C ILE A 201 7.61 0.73 16.25
N ALA A 202 7.85 -0.57 16.45
CA ALA A 202 7.83 -1.17 17.77
C ALA A 202 9.10 -2.02 17.98
N LEU A 203 9.83 -1.72 19.03
CA LEU A 203 11.02 -2.45 19.45
C LEU A 203 10.73 -3.02 20.84
N GLN A 204 10.85 -4.35 20.97
CA GLN A 204 10.56 -5.03 22.22
C GLN A 204 11.63 -6.03 22.63
N TYR A 205 11.69 -6.25 23.93
CA TYR A 205 12.47 -7.28 24.59
C TYR A 205 11.58 -8.07 25.55
N ASP A 206 11.69 -9.39 25.50
CA ASP A 206 10.96 -10.31 26.37
C ASP A 206 11.93 -11.34 26.99
N SER A 207 12.31 -11.14 28.25
CA SER A 207 13.20 -12.06 28.97
C SER A 207 12.57 -13.44 29.26
N GLU A 208 11.25 -13.57 29.18
CA GLU A 208 10.56 -14.84 29.46
C GLU A 208 10.71 -15.83 28.30
N LEU A 209 11.09 -15.35 27.11
CA LEU A 209 11.33 -16.19 25.95
C LEU A 209 12.70 -16.86 25.98
N ASN A 210 12.76 -18.10 25.47
CA ASN A 210 14.03 -18.83 25.32
C ASN A 210 14.77 -18.48 24.02
N GLU A 211 14.06 -17.96 23.03
CA GLU A 211 14.57 -17.52 21.73
C GLU A 211 13.77 -16.32 21.25
N ASN A 212 14.35 -15.49 20.38
CA ASN A 212 13.69 -14.32 19.81
C ASN A 212 13.14 -13.36 20.89
N GLN A 213 13.91 -13.19 21.98
CA GLN A 213 13.62 -12.19 23.01
C GLN A 213 13.50 -10.79 22.39
N TRP A 214 14.32 -10.51 21.37
CA TRP A 214 14.29 -9.27 20.60
C TRP A 214 13.35 -9.37 19.43
N LYS A 215 12.51 -8.35 19.24
CA LYS A 215 11.74 -8.16 18.00
C LYS A 215 11.67 -6.69 17.63
N LEU A 216 11.90 -6.41 16.35
CA LEU A 216 11.66 -5.11 15.72
C LEU A 216 10.52 -5.28 14.71
N TYR A 217 9.54 -4.41 14.82
CA TYR A 217 8.40 -4.30 13.93
C TYR A 217 8.44 -2.96 13.21
N ILE A 218 8.16 -2.98 11.91
CA ILE A 218 7.99 -1.79 11.07
C ILE A 218 6.60 -1.89 10.46
N ASP A 219 5.78 -0.85 10.64
CA ASP A 219 4.37 -0.80 10.21
C ASP A 219 3.54 -1.99 10.71
N GLY A 220 3.94 -2.55 11.86
CA GLY A 220 3.32 -3.70 12.50
C GLY A 220 3.76 -5.07 11.97
N ASP A 221 4.52 -5.13 10.87
CA ASP A 221 5.11 -6.36 10.38
C ASP A 221 6.41 -6.69 11.12
N LEU A 222 6.59 -7.96 11.51
CA LEU A 222 7.84 -8.42 12.11
C LEU A 222 8.96 -8.31 11.09
N HIS A 223 9.90 -7.39 11.34
CA HIS A 223 11.00 -7.11 10.45
C HIS A 223 12.25 -7.94 10.81
N GLU A 224 12.61 -7.94 12.10
CA GLU A 224 13.81 -8.62 12.60
C GLU A 224 13.55 -9.21 13.98
N GLN A 225 14.18 -10.35 14.27
CA GLN A 225 14.20 -10.93 15.61
C GLN A 225 15.53 -11.61 15.92
N LYS A 226 15.93 -11.56 17.19
CA LYS A 226 17.22 -12.10 17.63
C LYS A 226 17.09 -12.77 18.99
N THR A 227 17.83 -13.86 19.18
CA THR A 227 18.00 -14.49 20.50
C THR A 227 19.15 -13.84 21.25
N GLY A 228 18.91 -13.43 22.48
CA GLY A 228 19.91 -12.77 23.33
C GLY A 228 19.35 -12.30 24.67
N ASN A 229 20.21 -12.20 25.67
CA ASN A 229 19.89 -11.66 26.99
C ASN A 229 20.67 -10.37 27.23
N ILE A 230 20.02 -9.38 27.82
CA ILE A 230 20.68 -8.15 28.26
C ILE A 230 20.98 -8.16 29.74
N SER A 231 22.09 -7.52 30.09
CA SER A 231 22.51 -7.26 31.47
C SER A 231 21.58 -6.26 32.16
N SER A 232 21.09 -5.26 31.44
CA SER A 232 20.11 -4.28 31.93
C SER A 232 19.36 -3.59 30.79
N ILE A 233 18.09 -3.24 31.03
CA ILE A 233 17.36 -2.22 30.26
C ILE A 233 17.65 -0.86 30.91
N GLY A 234 17.95 0.15 30.10
CA GLY A 234 18.31 1.48 30.60
C GLY A 234 19.76 1.55 31.10
N ASP A 235 20.24 2.78 31.26
CA ASP A 235 21.60 3.10 31.71
C ASP A 235 21.61 4.14 32.84
N GLY A 236 20.45 4.42 33.45
CA GLY A 236 20.26 5.53 34.39
C GLY A 236 20.47 6.93 33.77
N GLY A 237 20.56 7.01 32.44
CA GLY A 237 20.65 8.24 31.68
C GLY A 237 19.28 8.82 31.33
N ASP A 238 19.31 9.99 30.69
CA ASP A 238 18.09 10.66 30.23
C ASP A 238 17.54 9.96 28.99
N LEU A 239 16.22 9.80 28.92
CA LEU A 239 15.54 9.50 27.66
C LEU A 239 15.44 10.77 26.83
N VAL A 240 15.73 10.69 25.55
CA VAL A 240 15.74 11.83 24.65
C VAL A 240 15.07 11.51 23.33
N ILE A 241 14.40 12.52 22.76
CA ILE A 241 13.90 12.53 21.38
C ILE A 241 14.76 13.49 20.59
N ASN A 242 15.19 13.08 19.41
CA ASN A 242 16.01 13.83 18.46
C ASN A 242 17.37 14.28 19.01
N ARG A 243 18.04 13.40 19.77
CA ARG A 243 19.34 13.67 20.37
C ARG A 243 20.07 12.40 20.77
N HIS A 244 21.39 12.46 20.70
CA HIS A 244 22.29 11.66 21.54
C HIS A 244 23.63 12.41 21.72
N THR A 245 24.55 11.83 22.49
CA THR A 245 25.91 12.31 22.72
C THR A 245 26.93 11.21 22.44
N TRP A 246 28.05 11.58 21.81
CA TRP A 246 29.12 10.66 21.44
C TRP A 246 30.10 10.36 22.59
N SER A 247 31.13 9.54 22.34
CA SER A 247 32.11 8.91 23.28
C SER A 247 32.76 9.78 24.35
N SER A 248 32.70 11.10 24.25
CA SER A 248 33.23 12.02 25.26
C SER A 248 32.16 12.84 25.98
N GLY A 249 30.87 12.55 25.76
CA GLY A 249 29.72 13.28 26.32
C GLY A 249 29.65 14.77 25.93
N THR A 250 30.54 15.21 25.04
CA THR A 250 30.80 16.63 24.74
C THR A 250 30.41 17.01 23.32
N SER A 251 30.40 16.05 22.39
CA SER A 251 29.88 16.25 21.05
C SER A 251 28.41 15.81 21.01
N ALA A 252 27.51 16.78 20.83
CA ALA A 252 26.11 16.50 20.56
C ALA A 252 25.96 16.00 19.13
N SER A 253 24.94 15.18 18.91
CA SER A 253 24.54 14.74 17.59
C SER A 253 24.03 15.91 16.72
N SER A 254 24.08 15.75 15.39
CA SER A 254 23.60 16.72 14.40
C SER A 254 22.07 16.80 14.30
N ARG A 255 21.39 15.80 14.86
CA ARG A 255 19.94 15.62 14.97
C ARG A 255 19.24 15.49 13.62
N LEU A 256 18.01 15.00 13.68
CA LEU A 256 17.12 14.78 12.54
C LEU A 256 16.16 15.95 12.34
N SER A 257 15.41 15.90 11.24
CA SER A 257 14.26 16.76 10.98
C SER A 257 13.06 15.92 10.53
N GLY A 258 11.88 16.25 11.05
CA GLY A 258 10.65 15.50 10.78
C GLY A 258 9.64 15.61 11.92
N TYR A 259 8.85 14.55 12.11
CA TYR A 259 7.77 14.49 13.08
C TYR A 259 7.77 13.16 13.85
N ILE A 260 7.33 13.21 15.11
CA ILE A 260 7.11 12.03 15.95
C ILE A 260 5.72 12.13 16.58
N ASP A 261 5.08 10.99 16.75
CA ASP A 261 3.77 10.90 17.37
C ASP A 261 3.58 9.60 18.16
N GLU A 262 2.64 9.61 19.10
CA GLU A 262 2.16 8.44 19.85
C GLU A 262 3.28 7.57 20.42
N VAL A 263 4.22 8.21 21.13
CA VAL A 263 5.33 7.50 21.77
C VAL A 263 4.81 6.79 23.02
N ARG A 264 4.99 5.47 23.09
CA ARG A 264 4.69 4.69 24.29
C ARG A 264 5.88 3.84 24.70
N PHE A 265 6.26 3.95 25.97
CA PHE A 265 7.21 3.05 26.61
C PHE A 265 6.45 2.15 27.57
N SER A 266 6.67 0.84 27.52
CA SER A 266 5.98 -0.15 28.35
C SER A 266 6.94 -1.12 29.02
N LYS A 267 6.58 -1.61 30.21
CA LYS A 267 7.36 -2.59 31.00
C LYS A 267 7.08 -4.06 30.66
N ILE A 268 6.47 -4.31 29.49
CA ILE A 268 6.16 -5.65 28.97
C ILE A 268 6.46 -5.69 27.48
N ALA A 269 6.68 -6.88 26.94
CA ALA A 269 6.58 -7.14 25.51
C ALA A 269 5.09 -7.17 25.10
N ARG A 270 4.67 -6.28 24.21
CA ARG A 270 3.24 -6.13 23.85
C ARG A 270 2.81 -7.05 22.71
N TYR A 271 3.74 -7.45 21.85
CA TYR A 271 3.43 -8.13 20.59
C TYR A 271 4.01 -9.55 20.55
N SER A 272 3.22 -10.50 20.06
CA SER A 272 3.63 -11.90 19.88
C SER A 272 3.83 -12.30 18.42
N GLY A 273 3.55 -11.40 17.48
CA GLY A 273 3.64 -11.57 16.03
C GLY A 273 3.27 -10.25 15.33
N ASN A 274 3.02 -10.29 14.02
CA ASN A 274 2.59 -9.11 13.28
C ASN A 274 1.30 -8.53 13.87
N PHE A 275 1.16 -7.22 13.82
CA PHE A 275 -0.01 -6.49 14.27
C PHE A 275 -0.34 -5.37 13.28
N THR A 276 -1.49 -4.73 13.46
CA THR A 276 -1.82 -3.50 12.74
C THR A 276 -1.57 -2.35 13.71
N PRO A 277 -0.69 -1.37 13.38
CA PRO A 277 -0.50 -0.20 14.21
C PRO A 277 -1.83 0.48 14.53
N GLU A 278 -1.99 0.92 15.77
CA GLU A 278 -3.25 1.51 16.20
C GLU A 278 -3.50 2.83 15.44
N THR A 279 -4.70 2.94 14.87
CA THR A 279 -5.17 4.14 14.15
C THR A 279 -6.06 5.03 15.00
N LYS A 280 -6.08 4.77 16.30
CA LYS A 280 -6.65 5.62 17.37
C LYS A 280 -5.58 5.96 18.39
N GLN A 281 -5.77 7.09 19.08
CA GLN A 281 -4.85 7.55 20.11
C GLN A 281 -4.58 6.44 21.14
N LEU A 282 -3.30 6.14 21.38
CA LEU A 282 -2.86 5.17 22.36
C LEU A 282 -3.33 5.58 23.75
N GLN A 283 -3.77 4.58 24.50
CA GLN A 283 -4.26 4.76 25.85
C GLN A 283 -3.23 4.28 26.87
N ASN A 284 -3.21 4.96 28.01
CA ASN A 284 -2.42 4.57 29.17
C ASN A 284 -3.02 3.30 29.81
N ASP A 285 -2.17 2.34 30.16
CA ASP A 285 -2.53 1.16 30.93
C ASP A 285 -1.54 0.91 32.09
N GLU A 286 -1.74 -0.15 32.87
CA GLU A 286 -0.89 -0.47 34.02
C GLU A 286 0.56 -0.84 33.65
N ASN A 287 0.82 -1.09 32.37
CA ASN A 287 2.12 -1.43 31.82
C ASN A 287 2.80 -0.25 31.13
N THR A 288 2.09 0.85 30.92
CA THR A 288 2.62 2.09 30.33
C THR A 288 3.50 2.84 31.34
N LEU A 289 4.76 3.08 30.96
CA LEU A 289 5.71 3.89 31.72
C LEU A 289 5.80 5.33 31.21
N LEU A 290 5.71 5.51 29.88
CA LEU A 290 5.64 6.80 29.18
C LEU A 290 4.51 6.76 28.17
N LEU A 291 3.77 7.85 28.03
CA LEU A 291 2.83 8.04 26.92
C LEU A 291 2.86 9.49 26.46
N LEU A 292 3.32 9.72 25.23
CA LEU A 292 3.37 11.05 24.61
C LEU A 292 2.43 11.06 23.41
N ASN A 293 1.26 11.66 23.58
CA ASN A 293 0.28 11.82 22.51
C ASN A 293 0.35 13.17 21.79
N PHE A 294 1.14 14.11 22.32
CA PHE A 294 1.34 15.45 21.79
C PHE A 294 0.09 16.34 21.60
N GLU A 295 -1.06 15.93 22.12
CA GLU A 295 -2.32 16.69 22.02
C GLU A 295 -2.38 17.96 22.88
N ASN A 296 -1.57 18.05 23.94
CA ASN A 296 -1.53 19.27 24.77
C ASN A 296 -0.43 20.23 24.27
N THR A 297 -0.83 21.11 23.37
CA THR A 297 0.06 22.04 22.65
C THR A 297 0.33 23.36 23.38
N THR A 298 -0.36 23.61 24.50
CA THR A 298 -0.25 24.88 25.25
C THR A 298 0.83 24.87 26.33
N SER A 299 1.40 23.69 26.59
CA SER A 299 2.44 23.48 27.58
C SER A 299 3.81 23.92 27.04
N ASN A 300 4.69 24.39 27.94
CA ASN A 300 6.11 24.60 27.64
C ASN A 300 6.96 23.32 27.87
N GLN A 301 6.29 22.18 28.02
CA GLN A 301 6.85 20.86 28.21
C GLN A 301 6.11 19.85 27.33
N VAL A 302 6.78 18.78 26.95
CA VAL A 302 6.11 17.62 26.35
C VAL A 302 5.39 16.87 27.46
N ILE A 303 4.06 16.76 27.37
CA ILE A 303 3.25 16.11 28.39
C ILE A 303 3.34 14.59 28.26
N ASP A 304 3.72 13.96 29.36
CA ASP A 304 3.54 12.52 29.59
C ASP A 304 2.14 12.28 30.14
N SER A 305 1.27 11.70 29.31
CA SER A 305 -0.10 11.28 29.58
C SER A 305 -0.18 9.98 30.39
N SER A 306 0.95 9.35 30.70
CA SER A 306 0.97 8.16 31.56
C SER A 306 0.66 8.52 33.02
N SER A 307 0.41 7.50 33.83
CA SER A 307 0.24 7.67 35.28
C SER A 307 1.49 8.22 35.97
N ASN A 308 2.66 8.14 35.35
CA ASN A 308 3.92 8.59 35.96
C ASN A 308 4.19 10.08 35.77
N GLN A 309 3.59 10.74 34.78
CA GLN A 309 3.70 12.19 34.55
C GLN A 309 5.16 12.70 34.45
N ASN A 310 6.03 11.92 33.82
CA ASN A 310 7.41 12.33 33.54
C ASN A 310 7.44 13.30 32.36
N HIS A 311 7.08 14.57 32.59
CA HIS A 311 7.00 15.55 31.52
C HIS A 311 8.39 15.88 30.94
N GLY A 312 8.47 15.93 29.61
CA GLY A 312 9.68 16.19 28.86
C GLY A 312 10.05 17.68 28.83
N ILE A 313 11.33 17.96 29.01
CA ILE A 313 11.92 19.29 28.90
C ILE A 313 12.28 19.54 27.44
N ILE A 314 11.65 20.57 26.87
CA ILE A 314 11.95 21.05 25.52
C ILE A 314 13.25 21.84 25.54
N ASN A 315 14.18 21.49 24.64
CA ASN A 315 15.40 22.23 24.41
C ASN A 315 15.39 22.76 22.97
N GLY A 316 15.45 24.08 22.82
CA GLY A 316 15.22 24.75 21.54
C GLY A 316 13.75 25.18 21.39
N THR A 317 13.29 25.29 20.15
CA THR A 317 11.88 25.59 19.83
C THR A 317 11.30 24.38 19.13
N VAL A 318 10.19 23.84 19.63
CA VAL A 318 9.41 22.78 18.98
C VAL A 318 8.06 23.33 18.56
N ASN A 319 7.47 22.74 17.52
CA ASN A 319 6.12 23.05 17.09
C ASN A 319 5.24 21.81 17.24
N TYR A 320 3.99 22.06 17.61
CA TYR A 320 2.92 21.08 17.49
C TYR A 320 2.19 21.38 16.19
N VAL A 321 2.16 20.43 15.26
CA VAL A 321 1.62 20.63 13.91
C VAL A 321 0.36 19.79 13.78
N LEU A 322 -0.70 20.38 13.21
CA LEU A 322 -1.90 19.64 12.86
C LEU A 322 -1.53 18.60 11.80
N ARG A 323 -1.84 17.32 12.06
CA ARG A 323 -1.47 16.22 11.17
C ARG A 323 -1.94 16.44 9.73
N ASN A 324 -3.16 16.95 9.56
CA ASN A 324 -3.74 17.18 8.23
C ASN A 324 -3.07 18.36 7.47
N ASP A 325 -2.43 19.30 8.17
CA ASP A 325 -1.72 20.42 7.53
C ASP A 325 -0.39 19.96 6.90
N MET A 326 0.10 18.75 7.25
CA MET A 326 1.29 18.17 6.63
C MET A 326 1.00 17.65 5.22
N GLU A 327 -0.19 17.14 4.95
CA GLU A 327 -0.57 16.59 3.63
C GLU A 327 -0.63 17.67 2.54
N ASP A 328 -1.03 18.89 2.89
CA ASP A 328 -1.16 20.02 1.96
C ASP A 328 0.19 20.60 1.49
N SER A 329 1.26 20.42 2.27
CA SER A 329 2.61 20.93 1.93
C SER A 329 3.31 20.12 0.83
N ASN A 330 2.93 18.85 0.63
CA ASN A 330 3.49 17.95 -0.38
C ASN A 330 2.72 17.97 -1.71
N ALA A 331 1.57 18.64 -1.78
CA ALA A 331 0.78 18.78 -3.00
C ALA A 331 1.22 19.96 -3.89
N THR A 332 2.22 20.74 -3.46
CA THR A 332 2.61 22.01 -4.12
C THR A 332 4.00 22.07 -4.75
N ASN A 333 4.70 20.94 -4.95
CA ASN A 333 5.97 20.91 -5.68
C ASN A 333 5.93 20.09 -6.98
#